data_AF-A0A9E5CS65-F1
#
_entry.id   AF-A0A9E5CS65-F1
#
_cell.length_a   1.000
_cell.length_b   1.000
_cell.length_c   1.000
_cell.angle_alpha   90.00
_cell.angle_beta   90.00
_cell.angle_gamma   90.00
#
_symmetry.space_group_name_H-M   'P 1'
#
loop_
_entity.id
_entity.type
_entity.pdbx_description
1 polymer ?
#
loop_
_entity_poly.entity_id
_entity_poly.type
_entity_poly.pdbx_seq_one_letter_code
_entity_poly.pdbx_strand_id
1 'polypeptide(L)' 'SGPKDVAIVGNEAQVEEQIRGMASAGATEFVAAAFPADGDAQKSLERTKALVKSLVGKI' A
#
# COMPACT_ATOMS: atom_id res chain seq x y z
N SER A 1 16.71 14.68 -1.97
CA SER A 1 15.86 13.60 -2.50
C SER A 1 16.60 12.29 -2.37
N GLY A 2 16.31 11.54 -1.31
CA GLY A 2 16.80 10.16 -1.15
C GLY A 2 15.69 9.16 -1.53
N PRO A 3 15.84 7.86 -1.22
CA PRO A 3 14.85 6.80 -1.51
C PRO A 3 13.47 6.98 -0.84
N LYS A 4 13.15 8.15 -0.31
CA LYS A 4 12.31 8.33 0.88
C LYS A 4 10.81 8.48 0.64
N ASP A 5 10.33 8.61 -0.60
CA ASP A 5 8.90 8.70 -0.88
C ASP A 5 8.54 7.82 -2.09
N VAL A 6 8.19 6.56 -1.83
CA VAL A 6 7.62 5.67 -2.84
C VAL A 6 6.10 5.87 -2.82
N ALA A 7 5.57 6.43 -3.90
CA ALA A 7 4.12 6.48 -4.10
C ALA A 7 3.64 5.09 -4.56
N ILE A 8 2.81 4.45 -3.73
CA ILE A 8 2.12 3.20 -4.08
C ILE A 8 0.72 3.58 -4.53
N VAL A 9 0.44 3.45 -5.82
CA VAL A 9 -0.81 3.91 -6.42
C VAL A 9 -1.35 2.81 -7.34
N GLY A 10 -2.67 2.61 -7.29
CA GLY A 10 -3.35 1.66 -8.15
C GLY A 10 -4.57 1.05 -7.48
N ASN A 11 -5.12 0.02 -8.12
CA ASN A 11 -6.10 -0.85 -7.49
C ASN A 11 -5.43 -1.82 -6.50
N GLU A 12 -6.23 -2.65 -5.86
CA GLU A 12 -5.78 -3.53 -4.78
C GLU A 12 -4.71 -4.54 -5.22
N ALA A 13 -4.84 -5.12 -6.41
CA ALA A 13 -3.87 -6.09 -6.93
C ALA A 13 -2.52 -5.42 -7.24
N GLN A 14 -2.56 -4.22 -7.83
CA GLN A 14 -1.36 -3.44 -8.14
C GLN A 14 -0.65 -2.95 -6.88
N VAL A 15 -1.42 -2.55 -5.86
CA VAL A 15 -0.88 -2.13 -4.56
C VAL A 15 -0.22 -3.33 -3.86
N GLU A 16 -0.86 -4.51 -3.86
CA GLU A 16 -0.26 -5.72 -3.30
C GLU A 16 1.05 -6.10 -4.00
N GLU A 17 1.08 -6.11 -5.33
CA GLU A 17 2.27 -6.44 -6.12
C GLU A 17 3.44 -5.51 -5.76
N GLN A 18 3.19 -4.20 -5.65
CA GLN A 18 4.20 -3.21 -5.25
C GLN A 18 4.70 -3.44 -3.82
N ILE A 19 3.79 -3.73 -2.87
CA ILE A 19 4.18 -4.04 -1.48
C ILE A 19 5.06 -5.30 -1.45
N ARG A 20 4.69 -6.35 -2.18
CA ARG A 20 5.50 -7.58 -2.30
C ARG A 20 6.86 -7.32 -2.93
N GLY A 21 6.92 -6.45 -3.93
CA GLY A 21 8.18 -6.04 -4.55
C GLY A 21 9.12 -5.39 -3.55
N MET A 22 8.62 -4.48 -2.71
CA MET A 22 9.43 -3.86 -1.66
C MET A 22 9.86 -4.86 -0.58
N ALA A 23 8.97 -5.73 -0.12
CA ALA A 23 9.31 -6.76 0.86
C ALA A 23 10.40 -7.71 0.32
N SER A 24 10.28 -8.12 -0.96
CA SER A 24 11.27 -8.95 -1.63
C SER A 24 12.61 -8.24 -1.83
N ALA A 25 12.62 -6.91 -1.89
CA ALA A 25 13.82 -6.08 -1.92
C ALA A 25 14.46 -5.89 -0.53
N GLY A 26 13.90 -6.50 0.52
CA GLY A 26 14.43 -6.47 1.89
C GLY A 26 13.82 -5.40 2.80
N ALA A 27 12.73 -4.73 2.38
CA ALA A 27 12.01 -3.83 3.27
C ALA A 27 11.27 -4.63 4.37
N THR A 28 11.63 -4.38 5.62
CA THR A 28 11.08 -5.07 6.80
C THR A 28 9.99 -4.26 7.50
N GLU A 29 10.07 -2.92 7.45
CA GLU A 29 9.11 -2.02 8.06
C GLU A 29 8.55 -1.02 7.03
N PHE A 30 7.22 -0.83 7.09
CA PHE A 30 6.50 0.13 6.26
C PHE A 30 5.82 1.18 7.14
N VAL A 31 6.15 2.45 6.92
CA VAL A 31 5.41 3.58 7.47
C VAL A 31 4.71 4.27 6.30
N ALA A 32 3.40 4.08 6.19
CA ALA A 32 2.61 4.57 5.06
C ALA A 32 1.50 5.52 5.52
N ALA A 33 1.26 6.55 4.71
CA ALA A 33 0.08 7.41 4.81
C ALA A 33 -0.84 7.14 3.60
N ALA A 34 -2.10 6.80 3.87
CA ALA A 34 -3.08 6.54 2.81
C ALA A 34 -3.77 7.84 2.38
N PHE A 35 -3.79 8.10 1.08
CA PHE A 35 -4.47 9.24 0.49
C PHE A 35 -5.57 8.72 -0.46
N PRO A 36 -6.83 9.15 -0.29
CA PRO A 36 -7.91 8.72 -1.16
C PRO A 36 -7.71 9.28 -2.58
N ALA A 37 -7.91 8.44 -3.59
CA ALA A 37 -7.76 8.81 -5.01
C ALA A 37 -9.10 8.99 -5.75
N ASP A 38 -10.20 8.55 -5.14
CA ASP A 38 -11.52 8.45 -5.79
C ASP A 38 -12.51 9.47 -5.21
N GLY A 39 -13.63 9.70 -5.91
CA GLY A 39 -14.68 10.63 -5.46
C GLY A 39 -15.37 10.25 -4.15
N ASP A 40 -15.22 9.00 -3.69
CA ASP A 40 -15.66 8.55 -2.37
C ASP A 40 -14.43 8.25 -1.50
N ALA A 41 -13.96 9.29 -0.80
CA ALA A 41 -12.77 9.22 0.04
C ALA A 41 -12.88 8.15 1.13
N GLN A 42 -14.06 7.97 1.72
CA GLN A 42 -14.27 7.01 2.79
C GLN A 42 -14.15 5.57 2.27
N LYS A 43 -14.84 5.24 1.17
CA LYS A 43 -14.72 3.91 0.55
C LYS A 43 -13.30 3.63 0.06
N SER A 44 -12.60 4.63 -0.46
CA SER A 44 -11.21 4.50 -0.90
C SER A 44 -10.28 4.09 0.25
N LEU A 45 -10.41 4.76 1.40
CA LEU A 45 -9.65 4.43 2.61
C LEU A 45 -10.04 3.07 3.20
N GLU A 46 -11.32 2.71 3.18
CA GLU A 46 -11.80 1.40 3.65
C GLU A 46 -11.21 0.24 2.83
N ARG A 47 -11.23 0.34 1.50
CA ARG A 47 -10.62 -0.65 0.61
C ARG A 47 -9.12 -0.78 0.84
N THR A 48 -8.42 0.35 0.98
CA THR A 48 -6.97 0.37 1.27
C THR A 48 -6.67 -0.33 2.60
N LYS A 49 -7.42 -0.03 3.66
CA LYS A 49 -7.26 -0.69 4.97
C LYS A 49 -7.59 -2.18 4.91
N ALA A 50 -8.65 -2.55 4.19
CA ALA A 50 -9.04 -3.95 4.02
C ALA A 50 -7.95 -4.75 3.33
N LEU A 51 -7.37 -4.21 2.26
CA LEU A 51 -6.23 -4.82 1.56
C LEU A 51 -5.05 -5.01 2.51
N VAL A 52 -4.54 -3.93 3.14
CA VAL A 52 -3.37 -4.02 4.03
C VAL A 52 -3.60 -5.01 5.17
N LYS A 53 -4.80 -5.02 5.77
CA LYS A 53 -5.19 -6.01 6.78
C LYS A 53 -5.13 -7.44 6.25
N SER A 54 -5.55 -7.67 5.01
CA SER A 54 -5.55 -9.01 4.39
C SER A 54 -4.15 -9.57 4.16
N LEU A 55 -3.14 -8.70 4.10
CA LEU A 55 -1.75 -9.04 3.83
C LEU A 55 -0.92 -9.34 5.09
N VAL A 56 -1.43 -8.99 6.28
CA VAL A 56 -0.74 -9.27 7.56
C VAL A 56 -0.45 -10.78 7.68
N GLY A 57 0.83 -11.12 7.86
CA GLY A 57 1.32 -12.50 7.95
C GLY A 57 1.40 -13.26 6.63
N LYS A 58 1.22 -12.59 5.48
CA LYS A 58 1.29 -13.18 4.12
C LYS A 58 2.32 -12.51 3.20
N ILE A 59 2.96 -11.47 3.68
CA ILE A 59 4.08 -10.75 3.06
C ILE A 59 5.24 -10.77 4.04
#